data_AF-A0A4Z0KCG2-F1
#
_entry.id   AF-A0A4Z0KCG2-F1
#
_cell.length_a   1.000
_cell.length_b   1.000
_cell.length_c   1.000
_cell.angle_alpha   90.00
_cell.angle_beta   90.00
_cell.angle_gamma   90.00
#
_symmetry.space_group_name_H-M   'P 1'
#
loop_
_entity.id
_entity.type
_entity.pdbx_description
1 polymer ?
#
loop_
_entity_poly.entity_id
_entity_poly.type
_entity_poly.pdbx_seq_one_letter_code
_entity_poly.pdbx_strand_id
1 'polypeptide(L)'
;MSIQAESNGSDHPIEVVLVTGMSGAGRTTVANVLEDMDWYVVDNLPPQMMRPLVELVARADGALPKIAIVIDAKGRTKYTELQETISDFVDQGLSLRIVFLDASDEVLVRRFESTRRPHPLQGEGTLLEGIEAERSQLESLRHRADIIIDTSDLNVHQLSAEVRKRFSDDDTPPLRLTVMSFGFKYGLPKDADHIADVRFLPNPYWIPHLRGHNGLDSDVAAYVLEQNGAEEFIERYAATLATVAEGYLHEGRGYAMIGIGCTGGKHRSVAISERVGKLLSAQTGIPVTVRHRDLGRE
;
A
#
# COMPACT_ATOMS: atom_id res chain seq x y z
N MET A 1 -7.95 -46.96 -13.65
CA MET A 1 -7.60 -46.15 -14.82
C MET A 1 -7.09 -44.83 -14.25
N SER A 2 -5.77 -44.74 -14.14
CA SER A 2 -5.07 -43.64 -13.51
C SER A 2 -5.18 -42.39 -14.37
N ILE A 3 -5.64 -41.28 -13.79
CA ILE A 3 -5.53 -39.96 -14.41
C ILE A 3 -4.56 -39.20 -13.51
N GLN A 4 -3.29 -39.20 -13.93
CA GLN A 4 -2.32 -38.20 -13.51
C GLN A 4 -2.79 -36.88 -14.12
N ALA A 5 -3.23 -35.94 -13.27
CA ALA A 5 -3.32 -34.55 -13.65
C ALA A 5 -1.97 -33.91 -13.32
N GLU A 6 -1.25 -33.51 -14.36
CA GLU A 6 0.00 -32.76 -14.26
C GLU A 6 -0.28 -31.44 -13.54
N SER A 7 0.32 -31.29 -12.35
CA SER A 7 0.32 -30.09 -11.53
C SER A 7 1.32 -29.09 -12.10
N ASN A 8 0.82 -28.07 -12.78
CA ASN A 8 1.59 -26.86 -13.12
C ASN A 8 0.72 -25.64 -12.81
N GLY A 9 0.60 -25.34 -11.52
CA GLY A 9 0.00 -24.12 -10.98
C GLY A 9 0.83 -23.69 -9.77
N SER A 10 1.17 -22.42 -9.68
CA SER A 10 1.99 -21.83 -8.61
C SER A 10 1.53 -22.29 -7.22
N ASP A 11 2.46 -22.89 -6.47
CA ASP A 11 2.29 -23.47 -5.11
C ASP A 11 2.15 -22.38 -4.02
N HIS A 12 1.35 -21.35 -4.28
CA HIS A 12 1.05 -20.32 -3.28
C HIS A 12 -0.26 -20.68 -2.59
N PRO A 13 -0.23 -21.07 -1.30
CA PRO A 13 -1.45 -21.31 -0.54
C PRO A 13 -2.27 -20.01 -0.50
N ILE A 14 -3.58 -20.14 -0.74
CA ILE A 14 -4.50 -19.01 -0.75
C ILE A 14 -4.56 -18.43 0.66
N GLU A 15 -4.21 -17.15 0.80
CA GLU A 15 -4.28 -16.46 2.08
C GLU A 15 -5.67 -15.83 2.22
N VAL A 16 -6.42 -16.27 3.23
CA VAL A 16 -7.76 -15.75 3.54
C VAL A 16 -7.70 -15.00 4.86
N VAL A 17 -8.13 -13.74 4.83
CA VAL A 17 -8.22 -12.88 6.02
C VAL A 17 -9.67 -12.53 6.27
N LEU A 18 -10.14 -12.75 7.50
CA LEU A 18 -11.42 -12.27 7.99
C LEU A 18 -11.21 -11.00 8.81
N VAL A 19 -11.71 -9.87 8.33
CA VAL A 19 -11.71 -8.60 9.07
C VAL A 19 -13.06 -8.42 9.74
N THR A 20 -13.07 -8.35 11.07
CA THR A 20 -14.25 -8.08 11.88
C THR A 20 -13.89 -7.19 13.07
N GLY A 21 -14.84 -6.95 13.97
CA GLY A 21 -14.61 -6.11 15.15
C GLY A 21 -15.78 -5.19 15.47
N MET A 22 -15.56 -4.39 16.51
CA MET A 22 -16.54 -3.44 17.03
C MET A 22 -16.97 -2.44 15.96
N SER A 23 -18.26 -2.08 15.97
CA SER A 23 -18.74 -1.05 15.06
C SER A 23 -18.04 0.29 15.36
N GLY A 24 -17.53 0.96 14.33
CA GLY A 24 -16.76 2.20 14.51
C GLY A 24 -15.27 2.01 14.83
N ALA A 25 -14.76 0.78 14.92
CA ALA A 25 -13.34 0.49 15.15
C ALA A 25 -12.45 0.61 13.88
N GLY A 26 -13.00 1.05 12.74
CA GLY A 26 -12.20 1.33 11.54
C GLY A 26 -12.10 0.20 10.50
N ARG A 27 -13.06 -0.75 10.49
CA ARG A 27 -13.10 -1.85 9.49
C ARG A 27 -12.99 -1.38 8.05
N THR A 28 -13.68 -0.29 7.69
CA THR A 28 -13.61 0.30 6.35
C THR A 28 -12.20 0.82 6.02
N THR A 29 -11.50 1.42 6.99
CA THR A 29 -10.10 1.84 6.79
C THR A 29 -9.21 0.63 6.53
N VAL A 30 -9.36 -0.44 7.30
CA VAL A 30 -8.59 -1.68 7.10
C VAL A 30 -8.90 -2.33 5.75
N ALA A 31 -10.18 -2.37 5.36
CA ALA A 31 -10.62 -2.87 4.06
C ALA A 31 -9.92 -2.12 2.91
N ASN A 32 -9.97 -0.79 2.91
CA ASN A 32 -9.33 0.03 1.88
C ASN A 32 -7.80 -0.18 1.83
N VAL A 33 -7.17 -0.36 2.99
CA VAL A 33 -5.71 -0.57 3.06
C VAL A 33 -5.33 -1.95 2.55
N LEU A 34 -6.13 -2.99 2.81
CA LEU A 34 -5.91 -4.31 2.22
C LEU A 34 -6.10 -4.27 0.70
N GLU A 35 -7.09 -3.54 0.21
CA GLU A 35 -7.28 -3.31 -1.24
C GLU A 35 -6.06 -2.62 -1.87
N ASP A 36 -5.50 -1.59 -1.22
CA ASP A 36 -4.24 -0.94 -1.62
C ASP A 36 -3.05 -1.90 -1.64
N MET A 37 -3.12 -3.01 -0.90
CA MET A 37 -2.09 -4.05 -0.78
C MET A 37 -2.36 -5.24 -1.71
N ASP A 38 -3.15 -5.05 -2.77
CA ASP A 38 -3.53 -6.04 -3.77
C ASP A 38 -4.33 -7.24 -3.22
N TRP A 39 -5.01 -7.08 -2.07
CA TRP A 39 -5.97 -8.07 -1.59
C TRP A 39 -7.30 -7.93 -2.33
N TYR A 40 -7.94 -9.06 -2.66
CA TYR A 40 -9.32 -9.05 -3.12
C TYR A 40 -10.26 -8.86 -1.94
N VAL A 41 -10.72 -7.64 -1.74
CA VAL A 41 -11.58 -7.27 -0.62
C VAL A 41 -13.05 -7.48 -0.96
N VAL A 42 -13.77 -8.24 -0.14
CA VAL A 42 -15.22 -8.41 -0.23
C VAL A 42 -15.86 -7.89 1.04
N ASP A 43 -16.55 -6.77 0.93
CA ASP A 43 -17.22 -6.12 2.07
C ASP A 43 -18.66 -6.62 2.26
N ASN A 44 -19.09 -6.71 3.52
CA ASN A 44 -20.41 -7.12 3.96
C ASN A 44 -20.87 -8.48 3.38
N LEU A 45 -19.94 -9.43 3.26
CA LEU A 45 -20.24 -10.79 2.80
C LEU A 45 -21.05 -11.55 3.87
N PRO A 46 -22.18 -12.19 3.51
CA PRO A 46 -22.86 -13.10 4.43
C PRO A 46 -21.94 -14.27 4.82
N PRO A 47 -21.87 -14.70 6.10
CA PRO A 47 -20.96 -15.77 6.53
C PRO A 47 -21.08 -17.06 5.70
N GLN A 48 -22.30 -17.48 5.35
CA GLN A 48 -22.58 -18.64 4.52
C GLN A 48 -21.96 -18.58 3.11
N MET A 49 -21.60 -17.39 2.62
CA MET A 49 -20.97 -17.18 1.31
C MET A 49 -19.44 -17.20 1.36
N MET A 50 -18.83 -17.22 2.55
CA MET A 50 -17.36 -17.28 2.69
C MET A 50 -16.80 -18.52 2.01
N ARG A 51 -17.40 -19.68 2.25
CA ARG A 51 -16.94 -20.96 1.69
C ARG A 51 -17.05 -21.02 0.16
N PRO A 52 -18.22 -20.73 -0.46
CA PRO A 52 -18.33 -20.65 -1.91
C PRO A 52 -17.34 -19.70 -2.57
N LEU A 53 -17.05 -18.55 -1.93
CA LEU A 53 -16.08 -17.58 -2.43
C LEU A 53 -14.66 -18.17 -2.44
N VAL A 54 -14.23 -18.76 -1.33
CA VAL A 54 -12.89 -19.35 -1.22
C VAL A 54 -12.73 -20.53 -2.17
N GLU A 55 -13.75 -21.39 -2.32
CA GLU A 55 -13.74 -22.48 -3.29
C GLU A 55 -13.67 -22.00 -4.74
N LEU A 56 -14.36 -20.90 -5.07
CA LEU A 56 -14.32 -20.31 -6.40
C LEU A 56 -12.92 -19.78 -6.71
N VAL A 57 -12.32 -19.06 -5.78
CA VAL A 57 -10.96 -18.51 -5.95
C VAL A 57 -9.92 -19.62 -6.04
N ALA A 58 -10.08 -20.70 -5.26
CA ALA A 58 -9.21 -21.86 -5.33
C ALA A 58 -9.22 -22.57 -6.68
N ARG A 59 -10.32 -22.48 -7.43
CA ARG A 59 -10.44 -23.05 -8.78
C ARG A 59 -9.94 -22.13 -9.89
N ALA A 60 -9.71 -20.84 -9.60
CA ALA A 60 -9.39 -19.82 -10.59
C ALA A 60 -7.89 -19.77 -10.98
N ASP A 61 -7.16 -20.88 -10.83
CA ASP A 61 -5.77 -21.07 -11.28
C ASP A 61 -4.80 -19.94 -10.85
N GLY A 62 -4.85 -19.56 -9.57
CA GLY A 62 -3.89 -18.61 -8.97
C GLY A 62 -4.13 -17.12 -9.27
N ALA A 63 -5.24 -16.76 -9.93
CA ALA A 63 -5.52 -15.36 -10.28
C ALA A 63 -5.72 -14.42 -9.07
N LEU A 64 -6.04 -14.96 -7.89
CA LEU A 64 -6.29 -14.18 -6.67
C LEU A 64 -5.68 -14.90 -5.44
N PRO A 65 -4.38 -14.71 -5.14
CA PRO A 65 -3.72 -15.41 -4.04
C PRO A 65 -4.12 -14.90 -2.65
N LYS A 66 -4.71 -13.70 -2.55
CA LYS A 66 -5.02 -13.01 -1.29
C LYS A 66 -6.45 -12.50 -1.26
N ILE A 67 -7.25 -12.97 -0.29
CA ILE A 67 -8.67 -12.60 -0.15
C ILE A 67 -8.92 -12.02 1.24
N ALA A 68 -9.51 -10.84 1.30
CA ALA A 68 -9.93 -10.20 2.54
C ALA A 68 -11.45 -10.14 2.59
N ILE A 69 -12.05 -10.82 3.57
CA ILE A 69 -13.49 -10.86 3.78
C ILE A 69 -13.80 -9.96 4.96
N VAL A 70 -14.56 -8.89 4.74
CA VAL A 70 -14.96 -7.97 5.80
C VAL A 70 -16.38 -8.33 6.24
N ILE A 71 -16.52 -8.79 7.48
CA ILE A 71 -17.82 -9.21 8.03
C ILE A 71 -18.20 -8.34 9.21
N ASP A 72 -19.37 -7.75 9.05
CA ASP A 72 -20.07 -7.05 10.09
C ASP A 72 -20.97 -8.03 10.86
N ALA A 73 -20.46 -8.56 11.97
CA ALA A 73 -21.16 -9.53 12.83
C ALA A 73 -22.29 -8.89 13.67
N LYS A 74 -23.03 -7.94 13.08
CA LYS A 74 -24.20 -7.31 13.66
C LYS A 74 -25.36 -8.28 13.75
N GLY A 75 -25.77 -8.57 14.98
CA GLY A 75 -26.94 -9.39 15.27
C GLY A 75 -26.61 -10.86 15.50
N ARG A 76 -27.34 -11.47 16.45
CA ARG A 76 -27.07 -12.82 16.97
C ARG A 76 -27.00 -13.89 15.88
N THR A 77 -27.88 -13.85 14.88
CA THR A 77 -27.91 -14.85 13.80
C THR A 77 -26.63 -14.83 12.96
N LYS A 78 -26.19 -13.64 12.50
CA LYS A 78 -24.95 -13.50 11.72
C LYS A 78 -23.72 -13.91 12.53
N TYR A 79 -23.71 -13.61 13.83
CA TYR A 79 -22.64 -14.02 14.73
C TYR A 79 -22.54 -15.55 14.85
N THR A 80 -23.67 -16.24 15.09
CA THR A 80 -23.68 -17.71 15.19
C THR A 80 -23.24 -18.36 13.87
N GLU A 81 -23.79 -17.90 12.75
CA GLU A 81 -23.40 -18.37 11.41
C GLU A 81 -21.90 -18.18 11.14
N LEU A 82 -21.34 -17.03 11.54
CA LEU A 82 -19.91 -16.75 11.42
C LEU A 82 -19.05 -17.70 12.27
N GLN A 83 -19.45 -17.94 13.52
CA GLN A 83 -18.74 -18.86 14.41
C GLN A 83 -18.73 -20.30 13.89
N GLU A 84 -19.84 -20.77 13.35
CA GLU A 84 -19.97 -22.08 12.69
C GLU A 84 -19.04 -22.12 11.47
N THR A 85 -19.10 -21.10 10.61
CA THR A 85 -18.28 -21.01 9.40
C THR A 85 -16.78 -21.01 9.71
N ILE A 86 -16.32 -20.23 10.70
CA ILE A 86 -14.90 -20.22 11.09
C ILE A 86 -14.46 -21.61 11.56
N SER A 87 -15.32 -22.33 12.29
CA SER A 87 -14.99 -23.67 12.79
C SER A 87 -14.86 -24.67 11.64
N ASP A 88 -15.76 -24.62 10.66
CA ASP A 88 -15.68 -25.44 9.44
C ASP A 88 -14.40 -25.19 8.65
N PHE A 89 -13.93 -23.93 8.58
CA PHE A 89 -12.68 -23.57 7.92
C PHE A 89 -11.46 -24.16 8.62
N VAL A 90 -11.44 -24.11 9.96
CA VAL A 90 -10.36 -24.69 10.78
C VAL A 90 -10.32 -26.21 10.63
N ASP A 91 -11.48 -26.88 10.68
CA ASP A 91 -11.59 -28.34 10.56
C ASP A 91 -11.13 -28.86 9.18
N GLN A 92 -11.25 -28.02 8.14
CA GLN A 92 -10.81 -28.33 6.77
C GLN A 92 -9.34 -28.00 6.51
N GLY A 93 -8.62 -27.44 7.49
CA GLY A 93 -7.19 -27.10 7.36
C GLY A 93 -6.92 -25.93 6.42
N LEU A 94 -7.90 -25.06 6.17
CA LEU A 94 -7.72 -23.84 5.39
C LEU A 94 -7.06 -22.76 6.24
N SER A 95 -6.09 -22.03 5.68
CA SER A 95 -5.43 -20.91 6.34
C SER A 95 -6.33 -19.67 6.38
N LEU A 96 -7.13 -19.57 7.44
CA LEU A 96 -7.95 -18.40 7.76
C LEU A 96 -7.28 -17.60 8.89
N ARG A 97 -6.94 -16.33 8.64
CA ARG A 97 -6.45 -15.40 9.65
C ARG A 97 -7.54 -14.41 10.05
N ILE A 98 -7.83 -14.29 11.32
CA ILE A 98 -8.89 -13.44 11.87
C ILE A 98 -8.27 -12.17 12.45
N VAL A 99 -8.74 -11.03 11.95
CA VAL A 99 -8.36 -9.71 12.45
C VAL A 99 -9.55 -9.04 13.09
N PHE A 100 -9.41 -8.72 14.37
CA PHE A 100 -10.42 -8.10 15.19
C PHE A 100 -10.01 -6.67 15.53
N LEU A 101 -10.85 -5.72 15.11
CA LEU A 101 -10.67 -4.30 15.43
C LEU A 101 -11.46 -3.92 16.67
N ASP A 102 -10.81 -3.21 17.58
CA ASP A 102 -11.42 -2.73 18.80
C ASP A 102 -11.08 -1.25 19.05
N ALA A 103 -11.82 -0.61 19.94
CA ALA A 103 -11.48 0.65 20.56
C ALA A 103 -12.22 0.75 21.90
N SER A 104 -11.77 1.65 22.78
CA SER A 104 -12.46 1.95 24.02
C SER A 104 -13.88 2.47 23.76
N ASP A 105 -14.79 2.19 24.68
CA ASP A 105 -16.20 2.56 24.53
C ASP A 105 -16.36 4.08 24.39
N GLU A 106 -15.57 4.87 25.11
CA GLU A 106 -15.54 6.34 24.98
C GLU A 106 -15.18 6.80 23.55
N VAL A 107 -14.21 6.15 22.90
CA VAL A 107 -13.78 6.47 21.54
C VAL A 107 -14.87 6.06 20.53
N LEU A 108 -15.46 4.88 20.71
CA LEU A 108 -16.54 4.41 19.84
C LEU A 108 -17.76 5.32 19.91
N VAL A 109 -18.16 5.75 21.11
CA VAL A 109 -19.24 6.73 21.32
C VAL A 109 -18.95 8.01 20.54
N ARG A 110 -17.77 8.62 20.70
CA ARG A 110 -17.38 9.85 19.98
C ARG A 110 -17.43 9.68 18.46
N ARG A 111 -16.95 8.53 17.94
CA ARG A 111 -16.96 8.24 16.49
C ARG A 111 -18.40 8.12 15.97
N PHE A 112 -19.29 7.45 16.70
CA PHE A 112 -20.69 7.34 16.33
C PHE A 112 -21.42 8.70 16.36
N GLU A 113 -21.19 9.49 17.40
CA GLU A 113 -21.76 10.84 17.52
C GLU A 113 -21.34 11.75 16.36
N SER A 114 -20.08 11.65 15.91
CA SER A 114 -19.58 12.42 14.77
C SER A 114 -20.29 12.12 13.44
N THR A 115 -20.75 10.88 13.27
CA THR A 115 -21.47 10.45 12.06
C THR A 115 -22.99 10.57 12.19
N ARG A 116 -23.50 10.82 13.41
CA ARG A 116 -24.93 10.88 13.76
C ARG A 116 -25.75 9.67 13.28
N ARG A 117 -25.13 8.50 13.17
CA ARG A 117 -25.80 7.26 12.77
C ARG A 117 -26.24 6.49 14.02
N PRO A 118 -27.46 5.94 14.05
CA PRO A 118 -27.90 5.09 15.16
C PRO A 118 -27.11 3.78 15.19
N HIS A 119 -26.87 3.25 16.40
CA HIS A 119 -26.19 1.97 16.55
C HIS A 119 -27.18 0.80 16.35
N PRO A 120 -26.87 -0.23 15.55
CA PRO A 120 -27.83 -1.29 15.20
C PRO A 120 -28.37 -2.09 16.40
N LEU A 121 -27.55 -2.28 17.43
CA LEU A 121 -27.93 -2.95 18.69
C LEU A 121 -28.47 -2.00 19.77
N GLN A 122 -28.62 -0.71 19.45
CA GLN A 122 -29.12 0.30 20.40
C GLN A 122 -30.57 0.02 20.82
N GLY A 123 -31.43 -0.41 19.88
CA GLY A 123 -32.85 -0.57 20.16
C GLY A 123 -33.48 0.71 20.74
N GLU A 124 -34.12 0.59 21.90
CA GLU A 124 -34.67 1.71 22.69
C GLU A 124 -33.68 2.27 23.74
N GLY A 125 -32.48 1.69 23.86
CA GLY A 125 -31.47 2.05 24.85
C GLY A 125 -30.51 3.17 24.42
N THR A 126 -29.49 3.38 25.24
CA THR A 126 -28.42 4.35 24.96
C THR A 126 -27.38 3.79 23.98
N LEU A 127 -26.61 4.67 23.33
CA LEU A 127 -25.52 4.28 22.44
C LEU A 127 -24.48 3.42 23.17
N LEU A 128 -24.16 3.76 24.43
CA LEU A 128 -23.23 3.01 25.27
C LEU A 128 -23.72 1.58 25.52
N GLU A 129 -24.99 1.41 25.90
CA GLU A 129 -25.60 0.08 26.08
C GLU A 129 -25.54 -0.75 24.80
N GLY A 130 -25.74 -0.11 23.64
CA GLY A 130 -25.61 -0.76 22.33
C GLY A 130 -24.18 -1.25 22.04
N ILE A 131 -23.17 -0.48 22.42
CA ILE A 131 -21.74 -0.83 22.27
C ILE A 131 -21.36 -1.94 23.25
N GLU A 132 -21.76 -1.86 24.51
CA GLU A 132 -21.51 -2.89 25.52
C GLU A 132 -22.15 -4.24 25.16
N ALA A 133 -23.37 -4.20 24.61
CA ALA A 133 -24.06 -5.38 24.10
C ALA A 133 -23.36 -5.99 22.87
N GLU A 134 -22.84 -5.15 21.97
CA GLU A 134 -22.02 -5.61 20.83
C GLU A 134 -20.73 -6.27 21.32
N ARG A 135 -20.01 -5.63 22.25
CA ARG A 135 -18.77 -6.15 22.83
C ARG A 135 -18.98 -7.52 23.47
N SER A 136 -20.04 -7.64 24.26
CA SER A 136 -20.42 -8.91 24.90
C SER A 136 -20.75 -10.01 23.88
N GLN A 137 -21.36 -9.67 22.74
CA GLN A 137 -21.62 -10.63 21.66
C GLN A 137 -20.34 -11.05 20.95
N LEU A 138 -19.43 -10.11 20.70
CA LEU A 138 -18.22 -10.33 19.93
C LEU A 138 -17.03 -10.90 20.74
N GLU A 139 -17.15 -11.00 22.07
CA GLU A 139 -16.08 -11.45 22.96
C GLU A 139 -15.44 -12.78 22.54
N SER A 140 -16.27 -13.76 22.14
CA SER A 140 -15.74 -15.06 21.70
C SER A 140 -15.07 -14.99 20.31
N LEU A 141 -15.50 -14.10 19.41
CA LEU A 141 -14.75 -13.83 18.17
C LEU A 141 -13.41 -13.14 18.47
N ARG A 142 -13.39 -12.19 19.40
CA ARG A 142 -12.17 -11.52 19.86
C ARG A 142 -11.16 -12.53 20.41
N HIS A 143 -11.60 -13.50 21.22
CA HIS A 143 -10.72 -14.55 21.75
C HIS A 143 -10.17 -15.49 20.68
N ARG A 144 -10.87 -15.67 19.57
CA ARG A 144 -10.42 -16.47 18.43
C ARG A 144 -9.56 -15.69 17.44
N ALA A 145 -9.41 -14.38 17.63
CA ALA A 145 -8.70 -13.53 16.69
C ALA A 145 -7.19 -13.78 16.75
N ASP A 146 -6.56 -13.93 15.58
CA ASP A 146 -5.10 -14.02 15.46
C ASP A 146 -4.45 -12.66 15.67
N ILE A 147 -5.12 -11.60 15.22
CA ILE A 147 -4.65 -10.22 15.34
C ILE A 147 -5.76 -9.38 15.98
N ILE A 148 -5.43 -8.71 17.07
CA ILE A 148 -6.28 -7.68 17.67
C ILE A 148 -5.61 -6.34 17.44
N ILE A 149 -6.31 -5.39 16.81
CA ILE A 149 -5.84 -4.02 16.63
C ILE A 149 -6.70 -3.10 17.49
N ASP A 150 -6.08 -2.53 18.52
CA ASP A 150 -6.68 -1.46 19.31
C ASP A 150 -6.52 -0.13 18.56
N THR A 151 -7.66 0.46 18.20
CA THR A 151 -7.73 1.70 17.43
C THR A 151 -8.07 2.91 18.30
N SER A 152 -8.08 2.78 19.63
CA SER A 152 -8.46 3.83 20.58
C SER A 152 -7.69 5.13 20.36
N ASP A 153 -6.37 5.02 20.26
CA ASP A 153 -5.44 6.16 20.12
C ASP A 153 -4.93 6.34 18.68
N LEU A 154 -5.49 5.61 17.72
CA LEU A 154 -5.06 5.65 16.33
C LEU A 154 -5.98 6.57 15.51
N ASN A 155 -5.35 7.48 14.75
CA ASN A 155 -6.01 8.14 13.64
C ASN A 155 -6.03 7.24 12.39
N VAL A 156 -6.72 7.68 11.34
CA VAL A 156 -6.88 6.91 10.09
C VAL A 156 -5.53 6.57 9.44
N HIS A 157 -4.55 7.48 9.46
CA HIS A 157 -3.23 7.24 8.87
C HIS A 157 -2.40 6.25 9.69
N GLN A 158 -2.44 6.37 11.02
CA GLN A 158 -1.73 5.45 11.92
C GLN A 158 -2.32 4.04 11.85
N LEU A 159 -3.65 3.91 11.78
CA LEU A 159 -4.30 2.63 11.54
C LEU A 159 -3.87 2.02 10.20
N SER A 160 -3.82 2.82 9.14
CA SER A 160 -3.36 2.35 7.82
C SER A 160 -1.90 1.87 7.85
N ALA A 161 -1.01 2.61 8.51
CA ALA A 161 0.39 2.19 8.65
C ALA A 161 0.53 0.89 9.45
N GLU A 162 -0.24 0.77 10.53
CA GLU A 162 -0.24 -0.39 11.41
C GLU A 162 -0.80 -1.65 10.72
N VAL A 163 -1.83 -1.51 9.87
CA VAL A 163 -2.31 -2.59 9.00
C VAL A 163 -1.24 -2.98 7.98
N ARG A 164 -0.66 -2.02 7.25
CA ARG A 164 0.42 -2.32 6.28
C ARG A 164 1.55 -3.09 6.93
N LYS A 165 2.02 -2.63 8.10
CA LYS A 165 3.07 -3.32 8.86
C LYS A 165 2.74 -4.78 9.18
N ARG A 166 1.48 -5.12 9.46
CA ARG A 166 1.05 -6.48 9.81
C ARG A 166 0.77 -7.39 8.62
N PHE A 167 0.43 -6.82 7.46
CA PHE A 167 0.02 -7.56 6.27
C PHE A 167 0.99 -7.44 5.09
N SER A 168 2.04 -6.63 5.23
CA SER A 168 3.15 -6.61 4.29
C SER A 168 3.85 -7.95 4.42
N ASP A 169 3.93 -8.69 3.31
CA ASP A 169 4.97 -9.71 3.17
C ASP A 169 6.31 -8.99 3.40
N ASP A 170 7.25 -9.63 4.09
CA ASP A 170 8.59 -9.07 4.36
C ASP A 170 9.32 -8.55 3.09
N ASP A 171 8.81 -8.85 1.89
CA ASP A 171 9.34 -8.46 0.58
C ASP A 171 8.69 -7.24 -0.11
N THR A 172 7.57 -6.67 0.36
CA THR A 172 6.98 -5.47 -0.30
C THR A 172 7.46 -4.19 0.38
N PRO A 173 8.26 -3.33 -0.29
CA PRO A 173 8.78 -2.13 0.32
C PRO A 173 7.63 -1.19 0.70
N PRO A 174 7.60 -0.66 1.94
CA PRO A 174 6.55 0.24 2.42
C PRO A 174 6.46 1.57 1.66
N LEU A 175 7.48 1.91 0.86
CA LEU A 175 7.53 3.07 -0.02
C LEU A 175 8.15 2.69 -1.36
N ARG A 176 7.50 3.06 -2.47
CA ARG A 176 8.08 2.98 -3.82
C ARG A 176 8.48 4.37 -4.31
N LEU A 177 9.73 4.53 -4.69
CA LEU A 177 10.25 5.80 -5.21
C LEU A 177 10.42 5.73 -6.73
N THR A 178 9.94 6.77 -7.42
CA THR A 178 10.20 6.94 -8.87
C THR A 178 10.99 8.21 -9.10
N VAL A 179 12.14 8.11 -9.77
CA VAL A 179 12.89 9.26 -10.28
C VAL A 179 12.64 9.34 -11.78
N MET A 180 12.13 10.48 -12.25
CA MET A 180 11.75 10.67 -13.64
C MET A 180 12.47 11.86 -14.27
N SER A 181 13.17 11.62 -15.38
CA SER A 181 13.68 12.71 -16.19
C SER A 181 12.58 13.29 -17.08
N PHE A 182 12.60 14.61 -17.26
CA PHE A 182 11.69 15.30 -18.16
C PHE A 182 12.31 16.56 -18.79
N GLY A 183 11.64 17.07 -19.82
CA GLY A 183 11.93 18.32 -20.51
C GLY A 183 10.91 19.40 -20.16
N PHE A 184 11.35 20.55 -19.64
CA PHE A 184 10.49 21.69 -19.33
C PHE A 184 9.68 22.18 -20.55
N LYS A 185 10.21 22.01 -21.77
CA LYS A 185 9.48 22.38 -23.00
C LYS A 185 8.22 21.53 -23.24
N TYR A 186 8.09 20.38 -22.58
CA TYR A 186 6.92 19.49 -22.63
C TYR A 186 6.02 19.62 -21.39
N GLY A 187 6.29 20.59 -20.51
CA GLY A 187 5.54 20.82 -19.27
C GLY A 187 6.01 19.96 -18.09
N LEU A 188 5.58 20.33 -16.89
CA LEU A 188 5.89 19.60 -15.67
C LEU A 188 5.12 18.27 -15.61
N PRO A 189 5.68 17.21 -15.02
CA PRO A 189 4.88 16.03 -14.67
C PRO A 189 3.79 16.41 -13.67
N LYS A 190 2.57 15.93 -13.90
CA LYS A 190 1.40 16.33 -13.08
C LYS A 190 1.39 15.65 -11.71
N ASP A 191 2.07 14.51 -11.63
CA ASP A 191 2.14 13.58 -10.52
C ASP A 191 3.49 13.64 -9.79
N ALA A 192 4.36 14.61 -10.11
CA ALA A 192 5.62 14.82 -9.40
C ALA A 192 5.38 15.53 -8.06
N ASP A 193 5.90 14.93 -7.00
CA ASP A 193 5.92 15.48 -5.63
C ASP A 193 7.07 16.46 -5.43
N HIS A 194 8.21 16.15 -6.06
CA HIS A 194 9.42 16.96 -6.02
C HIS A 194 9.86 17.27 -7.43
N ILE A 195 10.31 18.50 -7.67
CA ILE A 195 10.85 18.92 -8.96
C ILE A 195 12.20 19.59 -8.75
N ALA A 196 13.23 19.06 -9.42
CA ALA A 196 14.56 19.65 -9.50
C ALA A 196 14.81 20.20 -10.91
N ASP A 197 15.29 21.43 -10.99
CA ASP A 197 15.75 22.04 -12.24
C ASP A 197 17.27 21.90 -12.38
N VAL A 198 17.73 21.15 -13.39
CA VAL A 198 19.15 20.94 -13.69
C VAL A 198 19.62 21.76 -14.89
N ARG A 199 18.85 22.77 -15.32
CA ARG A 199 19.24 23.65 -16.44
C ARG A 199 20.46 24.52 -16.14
N PHE A 200 20.86 24.64 -14.88
CA PHE A 200 22.07 25.33 -14.47
C PHE A 200 23.36 24.62 -14.92
N LEU A 201 23.31 23.30 -15.16
CA LEU A 201 24.46 22.55 -15.64
C LEU A 201 24.76 22.86 -17.12
N PRO A 202 26.04 22.93 -17.53
CA PRO A 202 26.45 23.10 -18.92
C PRO A 202 25.76 22.14 -19.88
N ASN A 203 25.28 22.66 -21.01
CA ASN A 203 24.44 21.91 -21.94
C ASN A 203 25.26 21.08 -22.94
N PRO A 204 25.19 19.73 -22.93
CA PRO A 204 25.95 18.87 -23.83
C PRO A 204 25.59 19.04 -25.31
N TYR A 205 24.41 19.62 -25.60
CA TYR A 205 23.95 19.89 -26.96
C TYR A 205 24.94 20.71 -27.82
N TRP A 206 25.74 21.57 -27.18
CA TRP A 206 26.71 22.42 -27.87
C TRP A 206 27.98 21.68 -28.29
N ILE A 207 28.17 20.46 -27.81
CA ILE A 207 29.31 19.61 -28.15
C ILE A 207 28.91 18.72 -29.32
N PRO A 208 29.50 18.90 -30.52
CA PRO A 208 29.04 18.24 -31.73
C PRO A 208 28.94 16.72 -31.62
N HIS A 209 29.93 16.09 -30.98
CA HIS A 209 29.97 14.63 -30.81
C HIS A 209 29.01 14.11 -29.73
N LEU A 210 28.49 14.94 -28.82
CA LEU A 210 27.52 14.53 -27.78
C LEU A 210 26.07 14.83 -28.15
N ARG A 211 25.84 15.71 -29.14
CA ARG A 211 24.49 16.18 -29.51
C ARG A 211 23.54 15.04 -29.90
N GLY A 212 24.04 14.07 -30.65
CA GLY A 212 23.28 12.91 -31.12
C GLY A 212 22.90 11.94 -30.00
N HIS A 213 23.75 11.84 -28.98
CA HIS A 213 23.64 10.93 -27.83
C HIS A 213 22.67 11.46 -26.77
N ASN A 214 22.35 10.65 -25.77
CA ASN A 214 21.47 10.97 -24.65
C ASN A 214 22.14 10.64 -23.29
N GLY A 215 21.51 11.00 -22.19
CA GLY A 215 22.11 10.86 -20.85
C GLY A 215 22.33 9.43 -20.35
N LEU A 216 21.89 8.39 -21.08
CA LEU A 216 22.23 6.99 -20.81
C LEU A 216 23.57 6.59 -21.43
N ASP A 217 24.02 7.32 -22.46
CA ASP A 217 25.32 7.09 -23.09
C ASP A 217 26.45 7.54 -22.15
N SER A 218 27.48 6.71 -21.98
CA SER A 218 28.59 6.95 -21.04
C SER A 218 29.25 8.31 -21.23
N ASP A 219 29.44 8.74 -22.48
CA ASP A 219 30.15 9.98 -22.80
C ASP A 219 29.35 11.22 -22.41
N VAL A 220 28.02 11.17 -22.58
CA VAL A 220 27.13 12.26 -22.14
C VAL A 220 27.01 12.26 -20.63
N ALA A 221 26.86 11.08 -20.01
CA ALA A 221 26.77 10.96 -18.56
C ALA A 221 28.04 11.47 -17.88
N ALA A 222 29.21 11.02 -18.32
CA ALA A 222 30.51 11.50 -17.82
C ALA A 222 30.63 13.02 -17.97
N TYR A 223 30.36 13.55 -19.18
CA TYR A 223 30.39 14.98 -19.39
C TYR A 223 29.48 15.73 -18.42
N VAL A 224 28.23 15.29 -18.20
CA VAL A 224 27.30 15.98 -17.30
C VAL A 224 27.75 15.89 -15.83
N LEU A 225 28.23 14.74 -15.38
CA LEU A 225 28.61 14.49 -13.99
C LEU A 225 29.94 15.15 -13.61
N GLU A 226 30.85 15.35 -14.56
CA GLU A 226 32.12 16.05 -14.36
C GLU A 226 31.97 17.59 -14.30
N GLN A 227 30.78 18.12 -14.59
CA GLN A 227 30.56 19.57 -14.51
C GLN A 227 30.65 20.06 -13.06
N ASN A 228 31.19 21.27 -12.90
CA ASN A 228 31.29 21.91 -11.59
C ASN A 228 29.89 22.04 -10.96
N GLY A 229 29.76 21.55 -9.72
CA GLY A 229 28.52 21.56 -8.94
C GLY A 229 27.55 20.41 -9.26
N ALA A 230 27.84 19.53 -10.23
CA ALA A 230 26.97 18.40 -10.55
C ALA A 230 26.92 17.37 -9.41
N GLU A 231 28.06 16.81 -9.02
CA GLU A 231 28.10 15.79 -7.96
C GLU A 231 27.67 16.37 -6.61
N GLU A 232 28.08 17.59 -6.26
CA GLU A 232 27.64 18.25 -5.02
C GLU A 232 26.11 18.43 -4.98
N PHE A 233 25.50 18.86 -6.09
CA PHE A 233 24.04 18.96 -6.19
C PHE A 233 23.38 17.59 -5.98
N ILE A 234 23.88 16.55 -6.64
CA ILE A 234 23.35 15.19 -6.56
C ILE A 234 23.41 14.67 -5.13
N GLU A 235 24.56 14.79 -4.47
CA GLU A 235 24.76 14.31 -3.10
C GLU A 235 23.83 15.01 -2.11
N ARG A 236 23.77 16.34 -2.16
CA ARG A 236 22.91 17.14 -1.25
C ARG A 236 21.43 16.90 -1.52
N TYR A 237 21.04 16.79 -2.79
CA TYR A 237 19.64 16.58 -3.15
C TYR A 237 19.19 15.16 -2.80
N ALA A 238 20.02 14.14 -3.05
CA ALA A 238 19.73 12.77 -2.62
C ALA A 238 19.62 12.67 -1.09
N ALA A 239 20.51 13.33 -0.34
CA ALA A 239 20.43 13.36 1.13
C ALA A 239 19.13 14.04 1.61
N THR A 240 18.72 15.14 0.96
CA THR A 240 17.44 15.79 1.26
C THR A 240 16.26 14.85 0.99
N LEU A 241 16.27 14.16 -0.14
CA LEU A 241 15.24 13.18 -0.51
C LEU A 241 15.21 11.97 0.44
N ALA A 242 16.35 11.54 0.97
CA ALA A 242 16.43 10.48 1.96
C ALA A 242 15.69 10.87 3.24
N THR A 243 15.92 12.07 3.78
CA THR A 243 15.16 12.61 4.93
C THR A 243 13.66 12.67 4.64
N VAL A 244 13.28 13.06 3.42
CA VAL A 244 11.87 13.11 3.01
C VAL A 244 11.27 11.69 2.92
N ALA A 245 12.03 10.71 2.42
CA ALA A 245 11.58 9.33 2.32
C ALA A 245 11.31 8.72 3.69
N GLU A 246 12.11 9.02 4.71
CA GLU A 246 11.84 8.63 6.09
C GLU A 246 10.52 9.23 6.60
N GLY A 247 10.26 10.52 6.30
CA GLY A 247 8.98 11.16 6.60
C GLY A 247 7.79 10.49 5.88
N TYR A 248 7.95 10.13 4.61
CA TYR A 248 6.93 9.39 3.86
C TYR A 248 6.63 8.03 4.45
N LEU A 249 7.66 7.30 4.88
CA LEU A 249 7.48 6.03 5.59
C LEU A 249 6.71 6.23 6.91
N HIS A 250 7.03 7.27 7.67
CA HIS A 250 6.34 7.59 8.92
C HIS A 250 4.85 7.92 8.69
N GLU A 251 4.54 8.69 7.65
CA GLU A 251 3.18 9.08 7.27
C GLU A 251 2.41 7.97 6.51
N GLY A 252 3.03 6.80 6.32
CA GLY A 252 2.41 5.67 5.62
C GLY A 252 2.14 5.93 4.14
N ARG A 253 2.96 6.76 3.50
CA ARG A 253 2.86 7.07 2.07
C ARG A 253 3.48 5.94 1.25
N GLY A 254 2.68 5.29 0.39
CA GLY A 254 3.13 4.13 -0.40
C GLY A 254 3.93 4.44 -1.67
N TYR A 255 3.83 5.67 -2.19
CA TYR A 255 4.54 6.07 -3.42
C TYR A 255 4.94 7.55 -3.40
N ALA A 256 6.05 7.87 -4.05
CA ALA A 256 6.43 9.25 -4.34
C ALA A 256 7.19 9.36 -5.68
N MET A 257 6.99 10.49 -6.38
CA MET A 257 7.63 10.77 -7.66
C MET A 257 8.50 12.03 -7.60
N ILE A 258 9.76 11.87 -8.01
CA ILE A 258 10.76 12.93 -8.11
C ILE A 258 11.02 13.22 -9.59
N GLY A 259 10.66 14.42 -10.04
CA GLY A 259 10.94 14.91 -11.38
C GLY A 259 12.27 15.65 -11.46
N ILE A 260 13.14 15.29 -12.40
CA ILE A 260 14.37 16.02 -12.72
C ILE A 260 14.24 16.60 -14.12
N GLY A 261 14.27 17.93 -14.22
CA GLY A 261 13.96 18.66 -15.44
C GLY A 261 15.19 19.31 -16.08
N CYS A 262 15.36 19.11 -17.38
CA CYS A 262 16.20 19.99 -18.22
C CYS A 262 15.35 20.60 -19.34
N THR A 263 15.92 21.34 -20.29
CA THR A 263 15.10 21.94 -21.35
C THR A 263 14.40 20.90 -22.23
N GLY A 264 15.15 19.91 -22.73
CA GLY A 264 14.67 18.97 -23.75
C GLY A 264 14.40 17.55 -23.26
N GLY A 265 14.73 17.20 -22.01
CA GLY A 265 14.49 15.85 -21.47
C GLY A 265 15.44 14.75 -21.94
N LYS A 266 16.53 15.09 -22.66
CA LYS A 266 17.42 14.12 -23.32
C LYS A 266 18.76 13.87 -22.62
N HIS A 267 19.48 14.93 -22.24
CA HIS A 267 20.88 14.82 -21.78
C HIS A 267 20.99 14.95 -20.25
N ARG A 268 20.98 16.20 -19.76
CA ARG A 268 21.25 16.53 -18.34
C ARG A 268 20.28 15.85 -17.39
N SER A 269 18.97 15.97 -17.63
CA SER A 269 17.98 15.38 -16.72
C SER A 269 18.05 13.86 -16.69
N VAL A 270 18.36 13.20 -17.81
CA VAL A 270 18.51 11.73 -17.89
C VAL A 270 19.71 11.29 -17.06
N ALA A 271 20.89 11.86 -17.31
CA ALA A 271 22.12 11.50 -16.58
C ALA A 271 22.00 11.76 -15.07
N ILE A 272 21.43 12.90 -14.67
CA ILE A 272 21.23 13.21 -13.25
C ILE A 272 20.17 12.30 -12.61
N SER A 273 19.10 11.92 -13.33
CA SER A 273 18.08 10.98 -12.82
C SER A 273 18.66 9.61 -12.51
N GLU A 274 19.50 9.08 -13.40
CA GLU A 274 20.20 7.82 -13.19
C GLU A 274 21.10 7.85 -11.95
N ARG A 275 21.88 8.93 -11.80
CA ARG A 275 22.80 9.08 -10.67
C ARG A 275 22.06 9.27 -9.35
N VAL A 276 21.05 10.14 -9.32
CA VAL A 276 20.21 10.39 -8.13
C VAL A 276 19.47 9.11 -7.73
N GLY A 277 18.88 8.38 -8.68
CA GLY A 277 18.15 7.14 -8.38
C GLY A 277 19.03 6.08 -7.73
N LYS A 278 20.24 5.86 -8.27
CA LYS A 278 21.23 4.93 -7.70
C LYS A 278 21.68 5.35 -6.30
N LEU A 279 22.02 6.64 -6.11
CA LEU A 279 22.49 7.13 -4.82
C LEU A 279 21.39 7.09 -3.76
N LEU A 280 20.17 7.50 -4.10
CA LEU A 280 19.03 7.49 -3.19
C LEU A 280 18.67 6.07 -2.75
N SER A 281 18.68 5.11 -3.68
CA SER A 281 18.45 3.69 -3.35
C SER A 281 19.53 3.15 -2.42
N ALA A 282 20.80 3.46 -2.67
CA ALA A 282 21.92 3.05 -1.81
C ALA A 282 21.86 3.67 -0.41
N GLN A 283 21.41 4.93 -0.28
CA GLN A 283 21.32 5.62 1.01
C GLN A 283 20.14 5.15 1.86
N THR A 284 19.01 4.83 1.24
CA THR A 284 17.76 4.54 1.96
C THR A 284 17.45 3.05 2.07
N GLY A 285 18.06 2.22 1.23
CA GLY A 285 17.68 0.81 1.06
C GLY A 285 16.33 0.62 0.35
N ILE A 286 15.68 1.71 -0.09
CA ILE A 286 14.38 1.68 -0.75
C ILE A 286 14.57 1.42 -2.25
N PRO A 287 13.77 0.54 -2.87
CA PRO A 287 13.80 0.37 -4.32
C PRO A 287 13.38 1.65 -5.05
N VAL A 288 14.26 2.13 -5.93
CA VAL A 288 14.02 3.31 -6.77
C VAL A 288 13.89 2.88 -8.23
N THR A 289 12.78 3.24 -8.86
CA THR A 289 12.57 3.07 -10.30
C THR A 289 12.96 4.35 -11.03
N VAL A 290 13.84 4.27 -12.04
CA VAL A 290 14.16 5.43 -12.89
C VAL A 290 13.36 5.34 -14.19
N ARG A 291 12.76 6.47 -14.62
CA ARG A 291 12.02 6.60 -15.88
C ARG A 291 12.46 7.84 -16.65
N HIS A 292 12.30 7.80 -17.97
CA HIS A 292 12.61 8.94 -18.83
C HIS A 292 11.39 9.29 -19.69
N ARG A 293 10.67 10.34 -19.30
CA ARG A 293 9.36 10.68 -19.88
C ARG A 293 9.46 11.12 -21.34
N ASP A 294 10.48 11.92 -21.63
CA ASP A 294 10.60 12.66 -22.89
C ASP A 294 11.77 12.17 -23.74
N LEU A 295 12.46 11.10 -23.32
CA LEU A 295 13.53 10.50 -24.10
C LEU A 295 12.95 9.90 -25.39
N GLY A 296 13.52 10.28 -26.53
CA GLY A 296 13.01 9.99 -27.87
C GLY A 296 11.97 10.98 -28.39
N ARG A 297 11.62 12.04 -27.64
CA ARG A 297 10.69 13.09 -28.07
C ARG A 297 11.37 14.41 -28.42
N GLU A 298 12.65 14.55 -28.06
CA GLU A 298 13.50 15.75 -28.16
C GLU A 298 13.51 16.49 -29.50
#